data_AF-A0A519TQ03-F1
#
_entry.id   AF-A0A519TQ03-F1
#
_cell.length_a   1.000
_cell.length_b   1.000
_cell.length_c   1.000
_cell.angle_alpha   90.00
_cell.angle_beta   90.00
_cell.angle_gamma   90.00
#
_symmetry.space_group_name_H-M   'P 1'
#
loop_
_entity.id
_entity.type
_entity.pdbx_description
1 polymer ?
#
loop_
_entity_poly.entity_id
_entity_poly.type
_entity_poly.pdbx_seq_one_letter_code
_entity_poly.pdbx_strand_id
1 'polypeptide(L)'
;MKPYPYLRLFILASFLICTSACQAQKGWINLFNGKDLKDWTVKIAKHEVGENYANTFRVENGVMKVSYDGYENFDKQYGHIHYKKPFSYYLLKVEYRFVGEQAKGGEGWATRNSGAMLHGQDPKTMLKDQDFPISIEGQLLGGDGVHERHTSNVCTPGTTIYMDDKLTVAHCLESNSKTFHG
;
A
#
# COMPACT_ATOMS: atom_id res chain seq x y z
N MET A 1 -53.25 -53.58 28.31
CA MET A 1 -52.70 -52.65 27.30
C MET A 1 -52.35 -51.35 28.01
N LYS A 2 -51.06 -51.04 28.17
CA LYS A 2 -50.56 -49.79 28.78
C LYS A 2 -49.77 -49.03 27.71
N PRO A 3 -49.95 -47.71 27.54
CA PRO A 3 -49.28 -46.96 26.49
C PRO A 3 -47.83 -46.62 26.87
N TYR A 4 -46.91 -46.79 25.92
CA TYR A 4 -45.52 -46.35 26.04
C TYR A 4 -45.42 -44.84 25.80
N PRO A 5 -44.73 -44.06 26.65
CA PRO A 5 -44.53 -42.64 26.41
C PRO A 5 -43.37 -42.42 25.44
N TYR A 6 -43.62 -41.66 24.39
CA TYR A 6 -42.63 -41.22 23.41
C TYR A 6 -41.63 -40.25 24.05
N LEU A 7 -40.38 -40.69 24.18
CA LEU A 7 -39.25 -39.85 24.56
C LEU A 7 -38.88 -38.95 23.37
N ARG A 8 -39.26 -37.67 23.42
CA ARG A 8 -38.78 -36.65 22.47
C ARG A 8 -37.35 -36.27 22.84
N LEU A 9 -36.37 -36.81 22.11
CA LEU A 9 -34.97 -36.40 22.21
C LEU A 9 -34.79 -35.07 21.46
N PHE A 10 -34.70 -33.96 22.19
CA PHE A 10 -34.24 -32.69 21.64
C PHE A 10 -32.74 -32.77 21.40
N ILE A 11 -32.32 -32.86 20.13
CA ILE A 11 -30.91 -32.69 19.75
C ILE A 11 -30.60 -31.20 19.84
N LEU A 12 -29.97 -30.79 20.95
CA LEU A 12 -29.39 -29.46 21.09
C LEU A 12 -28.10 -29.44 20.25
N ALA A 13 -28.19 -29.04 18.99
CA ALA A 13 -27.02 -28.79 18.16
C ALA A 13 -26.29 -27.56 18.71
N SER A 14 -25.30 -27.79 19.57
CA SER A 14 -24.36 -26.75 20.01
C SER A 14 -23.56 -26.28 18.79
N PHE A 15 -23.97 -25.15 18.21
CA PHE A 15 -23.12 -24.37 17.33
C PHE A 15 -21.90 -23.94 18.15
N LEU A 16 -20.79 -24.69 18.06
CA LEU A 16 -19.49 -24.14 18.38
C LEU A 16 -19.22 -23.05 17.35
N ILE A 17 -19.57 -21.81 17.71
CA ILE A 17 -19.03 -20.63 17.07
C ILE A 17 -17.54 -20.68 17.40
N CYS A 18 -16.77 -21.27 16.50
CA CYS A 18 -15.32 -21.18 16.53
C CYS A 18 -14.98 -19.73 16.20
N THR A 19 -15.03 -18.86 17.21
CA THR A 19 -14.37 -17.57 17.16
C THR A 19 -12.88 -17.87 17.17
N SER A 20 -12.33 -18.13 15.98
CA SER A 20 -10.90 -18.02 15.75
C SER A 20 -10.52 -16.57 16.05
N ALA A 21 -10.23 -16.28 17.31
CA ALA A 21 -9.69 -15.01 17.73
C ALA A 21 -8.36 -14.88 17.00
N CYS A 22 -8.37 -14.12 15.91
CA CYS A 22 -7.16 -13.76 15.18
C CYS A 22 -6.26 -13.04 16.15
N GLN A 23 -5.29 -13.74 16.74
CA GLN A 23 -4.32 -13.11 17.62
C GLN A 23 -3.47 -12.19 16.76
N ALA A 24 -3.53 -10.90 17.05
CA ALA A 24 -2.66 -9.92 16.43
C ALA A 24 -1.19 -10.34 16.66
N GLN A 25 -0.40 -10.28 15.60
CA GLN A 25 1.03 -10.57 15.67
C GLN A 25 1.66 -9.66 16.73
N LYS A 26 2.38 -10.25 17.69
CA LYS A 26 3.05 -9.49 18.74
C LYS A 26 4.37 -8.95 18.21
N GLY A 27 4.54 -7.63 18.27
CA GLY A 27 5.79 -6.93 17.94
C GLY A 27 5.97 -6.56 16.47
N TRP A 28 7.04 -5.82 16.21
CA TRP A 28 7.43 -5.37 14.87
C TRP A 28 8.01 -6.51 14.03
N ILE A 29 7.69 -6.51 12.74
CA ILE A 29 8.39 -7.32 11.73
C ILE A 29 9.03 -6.41 10.71
N ASN A 30 10.19 -6.82 10.21
CA ASN A 30 10.84 -6.15 9.09
C ASN A 30 10.24 -6.67 7.79
N LEU A 31 9.52 -5.81 7.05
CA LEU A 31 9.00 -6.16 5.73
C LEU A 31 10.12 -6.21 4.68
N PHE A 32 11.13 -5.37 4.83
CA PHE A 32 12.30 -5.33 3.96
C PHE A 32 13.51 -5.93 4.67
N ASN A 33 14.21 -6.85 3.97
CA ASN A 33 15.32 -7.61 4.53
C ASN A 33 16.70 -6.95 4.32
N GLY A 34 16.76 -5.81 3.61
CA GLY A 34 18.00 -5.10 3.30
C GLY A 34 18.87 -5.75 2.23
N LYS A 35 18.41 -6.83 1.58
CA LYS A 35 19.26 -7.68 0.72
C LYS A 35 18.67 -7.91 -0.67
N ASP A 36 17.38 -8.19 -0.75
CA ASP A 36 16.72 -8.51 -2.01
C ASP A 36 15.22 -8.14 -2.00
N LEU A 37 14.59 -8.30 -3.16
CA LEU A 37 13.17 -8.03 -3.38
C LEU A 37 12.34 -9.33 -3.52
N LYS A 38 12.83 -10.47 -3.02
CA LYS A 38 12.16 -11.78 -3.24
C LYS A 38 10.76 -11.87 -2.65
N ASP A 39 10.53 -11.11 -1.57
CA ASP A 39 9.24 -11.04 -0.88
C ASP A 39 8.33 -9.95 -1.44
N TRP A 40 8.67 -9.40 -2.62
CA TRP A 40 8.01 -8.26 -3.22
C TRP A 40 7.65 -8.56 -4.68
N THR A 41 6.50 -8.04 -5.12
CA THR A 41 6.04 -8.11 -6.51
C THR A 41 5.98 -6.70 -7.09
N VAL A 42 6.71 -6.46 -8.17
CA VAL A 42 6.69 -5.18 -8.88
C VAL A 42 5.50 -5.13 -9.83
N LYS A 43 4.85 -3.97 -9.93
CA LYS A 43 3.86 -3.65 -10.97
C LYS A 43 4.14 -2.24 -11.48
N ILE A 44 4.51 -2.12 -12.75
CA ILE A 44 4.73 -0.85 -13.41
C ILE A 44 3.67 -0.70 -14.51
N ALA A 45 3.04 0.46 -14.63
CA ALA A 45 2.10 0.72 -15.73
C ALA A 45 2.78 0.48 -17.08
N LYS A 46 2.05 -0.10 -18.04
CA LYS A 46 2.51 -0.56 -19.38
C LYS A 46 3.36 -1.83 -19.40
N HIS A 47 3.67 -2.41 -18.23
CA HIS A 47 4.45 -3.65 -18.09
C HIS A 47 3.63 -4.76 -17.44
N GLU A 48 4.06 -6.01 -17.67
CA GLU A 48 3.43 -7.16 -17.04
C GLU A 48 3.69 -7.20 -15.52
N VAL A 49 2.81 -7.87 -14.78
CA VAL A 49 2.98 -8.04 -13.33
C VAL A 49 4.26 -8.83 -13.06
N GLY A 50 5.11 -8.33 -12.15
CA GLY A 50 6.41 -8.91 -11.82
C GLY A 50 7.56 -8.41 -12.69
N GLU A 51 7.29 -7.70 -13.78
CA GLU A 51 8.32 -7.11 -14.63
C GLU A 51 8.87 -5.82 -14.00
N ASN A 52 10.12 -5.89 -13.51
CA ASN A 52 10.85 -4.74 -13.00
C ASN A 52 11.59 -4.04 -14.16
N TYR A 53 10.81 -3.42 -15.05
CA TYR A 53 11.34 -2.69 -16.21
C TYR A 53 12.43 -1.69 -15.78
N ALA A 54 13.50 -1.60 -16.57
CA ALA A 54 14.64 -0.70 -16.35
C ALA A 54 15.28 -0.78 -14.94
N ASN A 55 15.05 -1.87 -14.20
CA ASN A 55 15.52 -2.05 -12.83
C ASN A 55 15.04 -0.93 -11.87
N THR A 56 13.79 -0.48 -12.04
CA THR A 56 13.21 0.64 -11.27
C THR A 56 13.30 0.45 -9.76
N PHE A 57 12.95 -0.74 -9.30
CA PHE A 57 13.09 -1.13 -7.90
C PHE A 57 14.34 -1.97 -7.72
N ARG A 58 15.22 -1.58 -6.81
CA ARG A 58 16.47 -2.33 -6.57
C ARG A 58 16.97 -2.16 -5.16
N VAL A 59 17.82 -3.09 -4.72
CA VAL A 59 18.47 -3.03 -3.41
C VAL A 59 19.91 -2.58 -3.60
N GLU A 60 20.27 -1.47 -2.96
CA GLU A 60 21.63 -0.94 -2.97
C GLU A 60 21.96 -0.40 -1.58
N ASN A 61 23.12 -0.75 -1.03
CA ASN A 61 23.58 -0.30 0.29
C ASN A 61 22.56 -0.53 1.42
N GLY A 62 21.86 -1.67 1.40
CA GLY A 62 20.92 -2.03 2.45
C GLY A 62 19.56 -1.32 2.38
N VAL A 63 19.30 -0.51 1.35
CA VAL A 63 18.02 0.20 1.16
C VAL A 63 17.33 -0.23 -0.13
N MET A 64 16.00 -0.19 -0.12
CA MET A 64 15.20 -0.27 -1.35
C MET A 64 15.23 1.09 -2.04
N LYS A 65 15.76 1.14 -3.26
CA LYS A 65 15.75 2.32 -4.12
C LYS A 65 14.65 2.21 -5.16
N VAL A 66 13.99 3.35 -5.42
CA VAL A 66 13.05 3.55 -6.52
C VAL A 66 13.66 4.62 -7.42
N SER A 67 13.94 4.28 -8.68
CA SER A 67 14.63 5.18 -9.59
C SER A 67 14.21 4.96 -11.03
N TYR A 68 13.98 6.06 -11.75
CA TYR A 68 13.59 6.07 -13.16
C TYR A 68 14.75 6.49 -14.08
N ASP A 69 15.99 6.24 -13.65
CA ASP A 69 17.22 6.59 -14.40
C ASP A 69 17.41 5.79 -15.69
N GLY A 70 16.77 4.62 -15.82
CA GLY A 70 16.75 3.85 -17.06
C GLY A 70 15.64 4.25 -18.06
N TYR A 71 14.95 5.37 -17.83
CA TYR A 71 13.83 5.82 -18.66
C TYR A 71 14.23 7.04 -19.49
N GLU A 72 13.88 7.04 -20.78
CA GLU A 72 14.04 8.24 -21.62
C GLU A 72 13.07 9.36 -21.22
N ASN A 73 11.80 8.99 -20.99
CA ASN A 73 10.77 9.81 -20.38
C ASN A 73 9.95 8.94 -19.43
N PHE A 74 9.38 9.53 -18.40
CA PHE A 74 8.54 8.84 -17.43
C PHE A 74 7.34 8.16 -18.11
N ASP A 75 6.69 8.86 -19.04
CA ASP A 75 5.59 8.34 -19.87
C ASP A 75 4.50 7.63 -19.05
N LYS A 76 4.15 8.19 -17.89
CA LYS A 76 3.13 7.66 -16.97
C LYS A 76 3.38 6.19 -16.58
N GLN A 77 4.63 5.74 -16.54
CA GLN A 77 5.00 4.39 -16.12
C GLN A 77 5.12 4.32 -14.59
N TYR A 78 4.03 4.63 -13.90
CA TYR A 78 3.98 4.60 -12.43
C TYR A 78 4.32 3.20 -11.92
N GLY A 79 5.38 3.12 -11.11
CA GLY A 79 5.85 1.90 -10.47
C GLY A 79 5.32 1.74 -9.05
N HIS A 80 4.81 0.55 -8.76
CA HIS A 80 4.39 0.09 -7.44
C HIS A 80 5.11 -1.21 -7.09
N ILE A 81 5.35 -1.42 -5.80
CA ILE A 81 5.94 -2.67 -5.29
C ILE A 81 5.16 -3.17 -4.09
N HIS A 82 4.74 -4.43 -4.14
CA HIS A 82 3.76 -5.02 -3.23
C HIS A 82 4.41 -6.12 -2.38
N TYR A 83 4.26 -6.04 -1.06
CA TYR A 83 4.74 -7.09 -0.17
C TYR A 83 3.89 -8.36 -0.30
N LYS A 84 4.52 -9.54 -0.27
CA LYS A 84 3.90 -10.85 -0.54
C LYS A 84 2.68 -11.21 0.32
N LYS A 85 2.54 -10.59 1.50
CA LYS A 85 1.50 -10.93 2.49
C LYS A 85 0.58 -9.74 2.72
N PRO A 86 -0.75 -9.89 2.55
CA PRO A 86 -1.71 -8.86 2.94
C PRO A 86 -1.84 -8.78 4.46
N PHE A 87 -2.13 -7.57 4.96
CA PHE A 87 -2.42 -7.29 6.37
C PHE A 87 -3.76 -6.55 6.48
N SER A 88 -4.46 -6.75 7.60
CA SER A 88 -5.75 -6.10 7.88
C SER A 88 -5.67 -5.04 8.98
N TYR A 89 -4.95 -5.33 10.07
CA TYR A 89 -4.78 -4.41 11.20
C TYR A 89 -3.30 -4.34 11.56
N TYR A 90 -2.69 -3.18 11.36
CA TYR A 90 -1.24 -3.01 11.53
C TYR A 90 -0.88 -1.55 11.80
N LEU A 91 0.32 -1.37 12.34
CA LEU A 91 1.06 -0.11 12.28
C LEU A 91 2.20 -0.28 11.29
N LEU A 92 2.32 0.66 10.35
CA LEU A 92 3.41 0.69 9.38
C LEU A 92 4.42 1.75 9.81
N LYS A 93 5.70 1.38 9.84
CA LYS A 93 6.83 2.31 10.01
C LYS A 93 7.69 2.27 8.75
N VAL A 94 7.86 3.43 8.12
CA VAL A 94 8.74 3.61 6.95
C VAL A 94 9.71 4.75 7.25
N GLU A 95 10.98 4.54 6.92
CA GLU A 95 11.98 5.59 6.87
C GLU A 95 12.31 5.82 5.40
N TYR A 96 12.27 7.08 4.94
CA TYR A 96 12.45 7.43 3.55
C TYR A 96 13.30 8.70 3.42
N ARG A 97 13.91 8.88 2.25
CA ARG A 97 14.55 10.12 1.82
C ARG A 97 14.42 10.26 0.31
N PHE A 98 14.27 11.50 -0.16
CA PHE A 98 14.34 11.80 -1.59
C PHE A 98 15.75 12.20 -1.97
N VAL A 99 16.23 11.70 -3.11
CA VAL A 99 17.56 11.99 -3.66
C VAL A 99 17.46 12.10 -5.18
N GLY A 100 18.43 12.78 -5.79
CA GLY A 100 18.45 13.00 -7.24
C GLY A 100 17.33 13.93 -7.71
N GLU A 101 17.10 13.88 -9.02
CA GLU A 101 16.16 14.76 -9.71
C GLU A 101 14.92 13.98 -10.17
N GLN A 102 13.81 14.70 -10.38
CA GLN A 102 12.59 14.12 -10.91
C GLN A 102 12.81 13.51 -12.31
N ALA A 103 12.14 12.39 -12.57
CA ALA A 103 12.14 11.75 -13.88
C ALA A 103 11.69 12.72 -14.98
N LYS A 104 12.38 12.72 -16.13
CA LYS A 104 12.03 13.58 -17.26
C LYS A 104 10.60 13.30 -17.72
N GLY A 105 9.79 14.35 -17.85
CA GLY A 105 8.38 14.23 -18.23
C GLY A 105 7.47 13.68 -17.11
N GLY A 106 7.97 13.55 -15.88
CA GLY A 106 7.13 13.34 -14.70
C GLY A 106 6.22 14.55 -14.45
N GLU A 107 5.15 14.33 -13.71
CA GLU A 107 4.11 15.33 -13.49
C GLU A 107 4.60 16.49 -12.60
N GLY A 108 4.09 17.70 -12.83
CA GLY A 108 4.51 18.89 -12.06
C GLY A 108 4.23 18.80 -10.54
N TRP A 109 3.30 17.94 -10.13
CA TRP A 109 2.99 17.68 -8.71
C TRP A 109 3.89 16.61 -8.07
N ALA A 110 4.71 15.91 -8.88
CA ALA A 110 5.44 14.71 -8.48
C ALA A 110 6.87 14.98 -7.95
N THR A 111 7.30 16.24 -7.82
CA THR A 111 8.60 16.59 -7.25
C THR A 111 8.72 15.92 -5.89
N ARG A 112 9.76 15.11 -5.63
CA ARG A 112 9.99 14.45 -4.33
C ARG A 112 8.69 13.85 -3.74
N ASN A 113 8.02 13.03 -4.54
CA ASN A 113 6.72 12.46 -4.22
C ASN A 113 6.78 10.92 -4.34
N SER A 114 6.20 10.24 -3.37
CA SER A 114 6.00 8.80 -3.34
C SER A 114 4.86 8.51 -2.35
N GLY A 115 4.61 7.24 -2.03
CA GLY A 115 3.50 6.87 -1.18
C GLY A 115 3.62 5.46 -0.63
N ALA A 116 3.09 5.25 0.57
CA ALA A 116 2.76 3.91 1.04
C ALA A 116 1.33 3.58 0.62
N MET A 117 1.16 2.65 -0.32
CA MET A 117 -0.16 2.19 -0.78
C MET A 117 -0.73 1.18 0.23
N LEU A 118 -1.65 1.63 1.07
CA LEU A 118 -2.32 0.90 2.15
C LEU A 118 -3.63 0.28 1.65
N HIS A 119 -3.94 -0.91 2.16
CA HIS A 119 -5.14 -1.66 1.74
C HIS A 119 -5.31 -1.71 0.21
N GLY A 120 -4.20 -1.88 -0.50
CA GLY A 120 -4.16 -1.78 -1.95
C GLY A 120 -4.62 -3.04 -2.67
N GLN A 121 -5.10 -2.82 -3.89
CA GLN A 121 -5.43 -3.85 -4.87
C GLN A 121 -4.29 -4.85 -5.06
N ASP A 122 -4.64 -6.14 -5.23
CA ASP A 122 -3.67 -7.18 -5.59
C ASP A 122 -3.05 -6.85 -6.97
N PRO A 123 -1.70 -6.78 -7.09
CA PRO A 123 -1.03 -6.43 -8.34
C PRO A 123 -1.41 -7.35 -9.50
N LYS A 124 -1.79 -8.61 -9.23
CA LYS A 124 -2.23 -9.56 -10.27
C LYS A 124 -3.58 -9.22 -10.91
N THR A 125 -4.34 -8.35 -10.26
CA THR A 125 -5.64 -7.87 -10.76
C THR A 125 -5.56 -6.48 -11.37
N MET A 126 -4.42 -5.80 -11.25
CA MET A 126 -4.21 -4.50 -11.90
C MET A 126 -4.07 -4.68 -13.40
N LEU A 127 -4.73 -3.80 -14.17
CA LEU A 127 -4.59 -3.82 -15.63
C LEU A 127 -3.16 -3.44 -16.03
N LYS A 128 -2.75 -3.86 -17.23
CA LYS A 128 -1.42 -3.54 -17.77
C LYS A 128 -1.13 -2.04 -17.72
N ASP A 129 -2.08 -1.23 -18.19
CA ASP A 129 -1.94 0.23 -18.28
C ASP A 129 -2.51 0.98 -17.07
N GLN A 130 -2.89 0.27 -16.01
CA GLN A 130 -3.38 0.91 -14.79
C GLN A 130 -2.25 1.68 -14.09
N ASP A 131 -2.54 2.92 -13.72
CA ASP A 131 -1.60 3.89 -13.15
C ASP A 131 -1.34 3.67 -11.66
N PHE A 132 -2.39 3.54 -10.85
CA PHE A 132 -2.30 3.35 -9.40
C PHE A 132 -3.14 2.15 -8.95
N PRO A 133 -2.71 1.37 -7.94
CA PRO A 133 -3.58 0.40 -7.32
C PRO A 133 -4.77 1.12 -6.68
N ILE A 134 -5.96 0.54 -6.77
CA ILE A 134 -7.09 0.99 -5.95
C ILE A 134 -6.69 0.82 -4.48
N SER A 135 -6.54 1.92 -3.74
CA SER A 135 -5.91 1.90 -2.42
C SER A 135 -6.11 3.20 -1.64
N ILE A 136 -5.72 3.18 -0.36
CA ILE A 136 -5.50 4.38 0.45
C ILE A 136 -4.00 4.65 0.45
N GLU A 137 -3.57 5.84 0.08
CA GLU A 137 -2.17 6.22 0.09
C GLU A 137 -1.85 7.08 1.31
N GLY A 138 -0.86 6.66 2.09
CA GLY A 138 -0.13 7.56 2.98
C GLY A 138 0.98 8.24 2.18
N GLN A 139 0.73 9.47 1.74
CA GLN A 139 1.64 10.18 0.83
C GLN A 139 2.98 10.45 1.51
N LEU A 140 4.08 10.24 0.78
CA LEU A 140 5.42 10.59 1.21
C LEU A 140 5.88 11.79 0.37
N LEU A 141 5.97 12.95 1.00
CA LEU A 141 6.44 14.18 0.35
C LEU A 141 7.75 14.68 0.97
N GLY A 142 8.58 15.29 0.11
CA GLY A 142 9.67 16.17 0.48
C GLY A 142 9.42 17.59 -0.03
N GLY A 143 9.82 18.62 0.70
CA GLY A 143 9.65 20.00 0.25
C GLY A 143 10.55 20.36 -0.95
N ASP A 144 10.24 21.46 -1.61
CA ASP A 144 10.98 22.00 -2.77
C ASP A 144 12.06 23.03 -2.40
N GLY A 145 12.09 23.43 -1.13
CA GLY A 145 13.05 24.37 -0.55
C GLY A 145 12.44 25.74 -0.24
N VAL A 146 11.18 25.96 -0.64
CA VAL A 146 10.53 27.28 -0.58
C VAL A 146 9.13 27.20 0.01
N HIS A 147 8.31 26.25 -0.44
CA HIS A 147 6.89 26.20 -0.10
C HIS A 147 6.59 25.19 1.01
N GLU A 148 5.54 25.47 1.80
CA GLU A 148 4.98 24.47 2.70
C GLU A 148 4.40 23.31 1.90
N ARG A 149 4.74 22.09 2.33
CA ARG A 149 4.35 20.85 1.68
C ARG A 149 4.32 19.74 2.72
N HIS A 150 3.13 19.52 3.25
CA HIS A 150 2.88 18.48 4.25
C HIS A 150 3.12 17.09 3.64
N THR A 151 3.59 16.16 4.46
CA THR A 151 3.72 14.74 4.13
C THR A 151 2.70 13.96 4.94
N SER A 152 2.52 12.68 4.67
CA SER A 152 1.46 11.85 5.29
C SER A 152 0.04 12.37 5.02
N ASN A 153 -0.14 13.04 3.88
CA ASN A 153 -1.46 13.31 3.34
C ASN A 153 -2.16 11.98 3.01
N VAL A 154 -3.48 11.98 3.04
CA VAL A 154 -4.27 10.81 2.65
C VAL A 154 -4.74 11.01 1.23
N CYS A 155 -4.31 10.15 0.31
CA CYS A 155 -4.84 10.10 -1.05
C CYS A 155 -5.61 8.80 -1.30
N THR A 156 -6.61 8.80 -2.19
CA THR A 156 -7.54 7.69 -2.38
C THR A 156 -7.71 7.31 -3.86
N PRO A 157 -6.65 6.84 -4.54
CA PRO A 157 -6.76 6.41 -5.93
C PRO A 157 -7.81 5.30 -6.07
N GLY A 158 -8.82 5.56 -6.91
CA GLY A 158 -9.86 4.59 -7.23
C GLY A 158 -10.78 4.17 -6.07
N THR A 159 -10.71 4.84 -4.91
CA THR A 159 -11.54 4.54 -3.74
C THR A 159 -11.97 5.80 -3.00
N THR A 160 -12.86 5.64 -2.03
CA THR A 160 -13.27 6.66 -1.06
C THR A 160 -13.06 6.14 0.35
N ILE A 161 -13.07 7.04 1.34
CA ILE A 161 -12.87 6.69 2.75
C ILE A 161 -13.92 7.36 3.63
N TYR A 162 -14.14 6.80 4.81
CA TYR A 162 -14.80 7.52 5.90
C TYR A 162 -13.73 8.15 6.78
N MET A 163 -13.86 9.45 7.03
CA MET A 163 -13.03 10.21 7.97
C MET A 163 -13.96 10.98 8.88
N ASP A 164 -13.79 10.85 10.20
CA ASP A 164 -14.68 11.42 11.21
C ASP A 164 -16.17 11.14 10.95
N ASP A 165 -16.49 9.85 10.71
CA ASP A 165 -17.84 9.34 10.40
C ASP A 165 -18.50 9.95 9.15
N LYS A 166 -17.73 10.65 8.31
CA LYS A 166 -18.20 11.24 7.06
C LYS A 166 -17.54 10.60 5.86
N LEU A 167 -18.35 10.27 4.85
CA LEU A 167 -17.83 9.85 3.55
C LEU A 167 -17.05 11.00 2.89
N THR A 168 -15.78 10.76 2.61
CA THR A 168 -14.91 11.68 1.89
C THR A 168 -14.62 11.14 0.51
N VAL A 169 -15.00 11.93 -0.49
CA VAL A 169 -14.85 11.63 -1.92
C VAL A 169 -13.71 12.42 -2.59
N ALA A 170 -13.08 13.33 -1.85
CA ALA A 170 -11.92 14.07 -2.33
C ALA A 170 -10.73 13.12 -2.48
N HIS A 171 -9.98 13.29 -3.57
CA HIS A 171 -8.87 12.39 -3.86
C HIS A 171 -7.71 12.53 -2.88
N CYS A 172 -7.34 13.75 -2.47
CA CYS A 172 -6.27 13.98 -1.50
C CYS A 172 -6.74 14.93 -0.40
N LEU A 173 -6.35 14.62 0.84
CA LEU A 173 -6.59 15.40 2.05
C LEU A 173 -5.25 15.72 2.70
N GLU A 174 -5.00 17.00 2.92
CA GLU A 174 -3.78 17.47 3.57
C GLU A 174 -3.70 17.01 5.02
N SER A 175 -2.49 16.67 5.45
CA SER A 175 -2.15 16.44 6.84
C SER A 175 -1.75 17.75 7.52
N ASN A 176 -1.49 17.68 8.83
CA ASN A 176 -0.94 18.79 9.60
C ASN A 176 0.55 18.58 9.93
N SER A 177 1.27 17.79 9.13
CA SER A 177 2.69 17.50 9.38
C SER A 177 3.57 18.73 9.18
N LYS A 178 4.82 18.69 9.64
CA LYS A 178 5.81 19.66 9.17
C LYS A 178 6.19 19.37 7.71
N THR A 179 6.70 20.38 7.03
CA THR A 179 7.42 20.23 5.77
C THR A 179 8.85 19.79 6.07
N PHE A 180 9.32 18.75 5.39
CA PHE A 180 10.71 18.34 5.44
C PHE A 180 11.30 18.53 4.05
N HIS A 181 12.11 19.58 3.88
CA HIS A 181 12.68 19.89 2.57
C HIS A 181 13.66 18.83 2.06
N GLY A 182 14.23 18.00 2.95
CA GLY A 182 15.24 17.01 2.60
C GLY A 182 16.60 17.68 2.45
#